data_AF-A0A1B6EUK3-F1
#
_entry.id   AF-A0A1B6EUK3-F1
#
_cell.length_a   1.000
_cell.length_b   1.000
_cell.length_c   1.000
_cell.angle_alpha   90.00
_cell.angle_beta   90.00
_cell.angle_gamma   90.00
#
_symmetry.space_group_name_H-M   'P 1'
#
loop_
_entity.id
_entity.type
_entity.pdbx_description
1 polymer ?
#
loop_
_entity_poly.entity_id
_entity_poly.type
_entity_poly.pdbx_seq_one_letter_code
_entity_poly.pdbx_strand_id
1 'polypeptide(L)'
;MMGFSYEKRYLKRPRLGPPDVYPQEPRQKEDELTTVNVKHGFTIVPQLPDEFGTARNCNITALKVGQYFNAILGKKDELNTLPDPGRKRQQINPKDNFWPATNRSKAAIETWFKDLAGSKPLLSLSKKAPNFNKKEEIFPLLCEYQVPLMRAAWFIKLSSAYTVAISEAKIKKRQMPDPTQECCWRRSLNVNKNNASPTLLLAPLP
;
A
#
# COMPACT_ATOMS: atom_id res chain seq x y z
N MET A 1 -15.39 28.44 8.65
CA MET A 1 -16.54 28.38 9.55
C MET A 1 -16.95 26.92 9.69
N MET A 2 -16.89 26.37 10.90
CA MET A 2 -17.38 25.01 11.21
C MET A 2 -18.89 24.95 10.96
N GLY A 3 -19.34 23.95 10.21
CA GLY A 3 -20.76 23.65 10.04
C GLY A 3 -21.33 23.16 11.37
N PHE A 4 -22.09 24.01 12.03
CA PHE A 4 -22.85 23.63 13.22
C PHE A 4 -24.11 22.90 12.79
N SER A 5 -24.14 21.58 12.99
CA SER A 5 -25.41 20.89 13.21
C SER A 5 -25.80 21.17 14.65
N TYR A 6 -26.87 21.96 14.83
CA TYR A 6 -27.30 22.47 16.14
C TYR A 6 -28.13 21.46 16.94
N GLU A 7 -28.50 20.34 16.32
CA GLU A 7 -28.82 19.14 17.08
C GLU A 7 -27.51 18.55 17.60
N LYS A 8 -27.42 18.32 18.92
CA LYS A 8 -26.36 17.49 19.53
C LYS A 8 -26.45 16.02 19.08
N ARG A 9 -26.86 15.73 17.84
CA ARG A 9 -26.59 14.48 17.17
C ARG A 9 -25.12 14.51 16.79
N TYR A 10 -24.31 13.72 17.49
CA TYR A 10 -22.90 13.58 17.15
C TYR A 10 -22.79 13.13 15.69
N LEU A 11 -22.49 14.06 14.76
CA LEU A 11 -22.17 13.75 13.35
C LEU A 11 -20.89 12.90 13.20
N LYS A 12 -20.27 12.52 14.32
CA LYS A 12 -19.13 11.62 14.39
C LYS A 12 -19.46 10.45 15.33
N ARG A 13 -20.28 9.52 14.86
CA ARG A 13 -20.26 8.13 15.32
C ARG A 13 -19.89 7.22 14.13
N PRO A 14 -19.09 6.16 14.34
CA PRO A 14 -18.78 5.23 13.26
C PRO A 14 -20.06 4.45 12.93
N ARG A 15 -20.55 4.62 11.69
CA ARG A 15 -21.75 4.02 11.09
C ARG A 15 -23.09 4.55 11.61
N LEU A 16 -23.46 5.76 11.16
CA LEU A 16 -24.85 5.92 10.73
C LEU A 16 -25.11 4.89 9.63
N GLY A 17 -26.28 4.27 9.64
CA GLY A 17 -26.67 3.23 8.69
C GLY A 17 -26.68 3.72 7.24
N PRO A 18 -27.43 3.07 6.35
CA PRO A 18 -27.68 3.64 5.03
C PRO A 18 -28.11 5.11 5.16
N PRO A 19 -27.75 5.97 4.20
CA PRO A 19 -28.23 7.35 4.19
C PRO A 19 -29.74 7.40 4.44
N ASP A 20 -30.17 8.36 5.26
CA ASP A 20 -31.58 8.53 5.63
C ASP A 20 -32.18 7.44 6.54
N VAL A 21 -31.35 6.57 7.13
CA VAL A 21 -31.79 5.57 8.11
C VAL A 21 -31.29 5.94 9.51
N TYR A 22 -32.23 6.18 10.43
CA TYR A 22 -31.97 6.51 11.82
C TYR A 22 -32.60 5.47 12.75
N PRO A 23 -31.82 4.49 13.23
CA PRO A 23 -32.28 3.56 14.24
C PRO A 23 -32.65 4.28 15.54
N GLN A 24 -33.64 3.74 16.26
CA GLN A 24 -33.95 4.17 17.61
C GLN A 24 -32.80 3.80 18.55
N GLU A 25 -32.41 4.75 19.39
CA GLU A 25 -31.29 4.60 20.32
C GLU A 25 -31.84 4.42 21.73
N PRO A 26 -31.28 3.55 22.59
CA PRO A 26 -31.75 3.36 23.97
C PRO A 26 -31.70 4.60 24.88
N ARG A 27 -31.17 5.72 24.37
CA ARG A 27 -31.02 7.01 25.09
C ARG A 27 -31.61 8.15 24.26
N GLN A 28 -32.82 7.95 23.74
CA GLN A 28 -33.55 9.05 23.10
C GLN A 28 -34.09 10.01 24.15
N LYS A 29 -34.07 11.30 23.83
CA LYS A 29 -34.57 12.36 24.71
C LYS A 29 -36.10 12.31 24.90
N GLU A 30 -36.81 11.74 23.93
CA GLU A 30 -38.26 11.51 24.04
C GLU A 30 -38.61 10.49 25.12
N ASP A 31 -37.70 9.54 25.40
CA ASP A 31 -37.88 8.51 26.43
C ASP A 31 -37.50 9.01 27.85
N GLU A 32 -36.95 10.23 27.97
CA GLU A 32 -36.62 10.83 29.26
C GLU A 32 -37.89 11.28 29.99
N LEU A 33 -38.29 10.54 31.03
CA LEU A 33 -39.43 10.83 31.89
C LEU A 33 -39.14 12.00 32.85
N THR A 34 -38.95 13.19 32.30
CA THR A 34 -38.86 14.43 33.08
C THR A 34 -40.23 14.92 33.51
N THR A 35 -40.30 15.66 34.62
CA THR A 35 -41.57 16.23 35.12
C THR A 35 -42.28 17.12 34.10
N VAL A 36 -41.53 17.77 33.20
CA VAL A 36 -42.08 18.59 32.12
C VAL A 36 -42.66 17.71 31.01
N ASN A 37 -41.90 16.71 30.53
CA ASN A 37 -42.34 15.79 29.47
C ASN A 37 -43.56 14.96 29.89
N VAL A 38 -43.62 14.54 31.17
CA VAL A 38 -44.76 13.78 31.70
C VAL A 38 -46.03 14.64 31.79
N LYS A 39 -45.89 15.93 32.10
CA LYS A 39 -47.04 16.85 32.26
C LYS A 39 -47.54 17.45 30.95
N HIS A 40 -46.64 17.77 30.03
CA HIS A 40 -46.95 18.54 28.82
C HIS A 40 -46.66 17.77 27.52
N GLY A 41 -46.16 16.55 27.60
CA GLY A 41 -45.65 15.80 26.47
C GLY A 41 -44.27 16.26 26.01
N PHE A 42 -43.61 15.42 25.20
CA PHE A 42 -42.36 15.79 24.54
C PHE A 42 -42.66 16.70 23.34
N THR A 43 -41.97 17.85 23.26
CA THR A 43 -42.13 18.80 22.15
C THR A 43 -40.83 18.94 21.37
N ILE A 44 -40.91 18.79 20.05
CA ILE A 44 -39.78 19.04 19.15
C ILE A 44 -39.70 20.53 18.89
N VAL A 45 -38.61 21.17 19.31
CA VAL A 45 -38.36 22.58 19.01
C VAL A 45 -37.83 22.68 17.57
N PRO A 46 -38.48 23.46 16.68
CA PRO A 46 -37.96 23.71 15.34
C PRO A 46 -36.53 24.24 15.44
N GLN A 47 -35.60 23.59 14.73
CA GLN A 47 -34.17 23.93 14.80
C GLN A 47 -33.86 25.23 14.04
N LEU A 48 -34.74 25.63 13.13
CA LEU A 48 -34.61 26.84 12.33
C LEU A 48 -35.77 27.79 12.65
N PRO A 49 -35.47 29.08 12.94
CA PRO A 49 -36.51 30.06 13.26
C PRO A 49 -37.37 30.43 12.05
N ASP A 50 -36.86 30.25 10.83
CA ASP A 50 -37.53 30.57 9.57
C ASP A 50 -37.68 29.31 8.71
N GLU A 51 -38.47 28.35 9.19
CA GLU A 51 -38.73 27.10 8.48
C GLU A 51 -39.63 27.30 7.26
N PHE A 52 -40.56 28.26 7.32
CA PHE A 52 -41.54 28.55 6.28
C PHE A 52 -41.09 29.67 5.31
N GLY A 53 -39.85 30.15 5.46
CA GLY A 53 -39.28 31.23 4.65
C GLY A 53 -38.90 30.82 3.23
N THR A 54 -38.72 31.82 2.37
CA THR A 54 -38.22 31.61 1.00
C THR A 54 -36.77 32.09 0.89
N ALA A 55 -35.88 31.21 0.42
CA ALA A 55 -34.46 31.51 0.23
C ALA A 55 -34.13 32.41 -0.99
N ARG A 56 -35.05 33.25 -1.47
CA ARG A 56 -34.85 34.13 -2.64
C ARG A 56 -33.73 35.15 -2.44
N ASN A 57 -33.42 35.49 -1.20
CA ASN A 57 -32.36 36.43 -0.84
C ASN A 57 -31.00 35.74 -0.63
N CYS A 58 -30.86 34.45 -0.94
CA CYS A 58 -29.59 33.76 -0.82
C CYS A 58 -28.67 34.07 -2.01
N ASN A 59 -27.46 34.56 -1.72
CA ASN A 59 -26.46 34.95 -2.72
C ASN A 59 -25.66 33.75 -3.24
N ILE A 60 -26.34 32.68 -3.67
CA ILE A 60 -25.71 31.48 -4.23
C ILE A 60 -25.98 31.42 -5.73
N THR A 61 -24.95 31.68 -6.53
CA THR A 61 -25.01 31.57 -7.98
C THR A 61 -24.83 30.13 -8.43
N ALA A 62 -25.53 29.71 -9.49
CA ALA A 62 -25.38 28.39 -10.11
C ALA A 62 -23.92 28.07 -10.48
N LEU A 63 -23.15 29.08 -10.92
CA LEU A 63 -21.72 28.94 -11.22
C LEU A 63 -20.91 28.45 -10.01
N LYS A 64 -21.19 29.01 -8.83
CA LYS A 64 -20.48 28.67 -7.58
C LYS A 64 -20.83 27.25 -7.12
N VAL A 65 -22.08 26.83 -7.31
CA VAL A 65 -22.52 25.43 -7.07
C VAL A 65 -21.79 24.47 -8.01
N GLY A 66 -21.71 24.81 -9.30
CA GLY A 66 -20.96 24.02 -10.28
C GLY A 66 -19.48 23.86 -9.93
N GLN A 67 -18.84 24.95 -9.48
CA GLN A 67 -17.45 24.90 -9.01
C GLN A 67 -17.26 23.95 -7.81
N TYR A 68 -18.15 24.01 -6.82
CA TYR A 68 -18.09 23.10 -5.67
C TYR A 68 -18.32 21.64 -6.07
N PHE A 69 -19.26 21.39 -6.98
CA PHE A 69 -19.53 20.04 -7.45
C PHE A 69 -18.34 19.45 -8.20
N ASN A 70 -17.72 20.23 -9.09
CA ASN A 70 -16.52 19.83 -9.81
C ASN A 70 -15.34 19.56 -8.85
N ALA A 71 -15.17 20.37 -7.80
CA ALA A 71 -14.14 20.13 -6.79
C ALA A 71 -14.37 18.82 -6.02
N ILE A 72 -15.63 18.47 -5.71
CA ILE A 72 -15.99 17.20 -5.06
C ILE A 72 -15.70 16.02 -5.99
N LEU A 73 -16.09 16.12 -7.26
CA LEU A 73 -15.82 15.08 -8.25
C LEU A 73 -14.32 14.85 -8.44
N GLY A 74 -13.55 15.92 -8.61
CA GLY A 74 -12.08 15.82 -8.70
C GLY A 74 -11.49 15.12 -7.48
N LYS A 75 -11.96 15.45 -6.28
CA LYS A 75 -11.47 14.80 -5.06
C LYS A 75 -11.86 13.33 -4.96
N LYS A 76 -13.07 12.98 -5.43
CA LYS A 76 -13.54 11.60 -5.49
C LYS A 76 -12.69 10.78 -6.47
N ASP A 77 -12.35 11.34 -7.62
CA ASP A 77 -11.52 10.65 -8.63
C ASP A 77 -10.09 10.46 -8.15
N GLU A 78 -9.50 11.45 -7.46
CA GLU A 78 -8.20 11.31 -6.80
C GLU A 78 -8.16 10.15 -5.78
N LEU A 79 -9.25 9.92 -5.05
CA LEU A 79 -9.32 8.85 -4.04
C LEU A 79 -9.61 7.48 -4.64
N ASN A 80 -10.34 7.42 -5.76
CA ASN A 80 -10.68 6.16 -6.43
C ASN A 80 -9.61 5.69 -7.40
N THR A 81 -8.63 6.51 -7.73
CA THR A 81 -7.47 6.11 -8.51
C THR A 81 -6.45 5.45 -7.59
N LEU A 82 -6.12 4.18 -7.86
CA LEU A 82 -5.00 3.53 -7.21
C LEU A 82 -3.74 4.37 -7.49
N PRO A 83 -2.95 4.74 -6.48
CA PRO A 83 -1.71 5.47 -6.73
C PRO A 83 -0.85 4.60 -7.65
N ASP A 84 -0.54 5.13 -8.84
CA ASP A 84 0.40 4.49 -9.75
C ASP A 84 1.71 4.31 -8.96
N PRO A 85 2.24 3.09 -8.80
CA PRO A 85 3.58 2.87 -8.27
C PRO A 85 4.58 3.39 -9.33
N GLY A 86 4.66 4.70 -9.52
CA GLY A 86 5.34 5.29 -10.66
C GLY A 86 6.78 4.80 -10.75
N ARG A 87 7.24 4.43 -11.96
CA ARG A 87 8.59 3.98 -12.42
C ARG A 87 9.47 3.07 -11.52
N LYS A 88 9.16 2.83 -10.25
CA LYS A 88 9.79 1.84 -9.41
C LYS A 88 9.04 0.54 -9.65
N ARG A 89 9.68 -0.36 -10.40
CA ARG A 89 9.24 -1.76 -10.52
C ARG A 89 8.79 -2.22 -9.13
N GLN A 90 7.58 -2.75 -9.07
CA GLN A 90 6.99 -3.25 -7.84
C GLN A 90 7.99 -4.23 -7.22
N GLN A 91 8.59 -3.87 -6.08
CA GLN A 91 9.58 -4.71 -5.44
C GLN A 91 8.83 -5.91 -4.86
N ILE A 92 8.77 -7.00 -5.64
CA ILE A 92 8.11 -8.23 -5.22
C ILE A 92 8.91 -8.79 -4.05
N ASN A 93 8.37 -8.74 -2.82
CA ASN A 93 9.03 -9.34 -1.67
C ASN A 93 9.07 -10.87 -1.89
N PRO A 94 10.26 -11.49 -2.02
CA PRO A 94 10.37 -12.90 -2.33
C PRO A 94 9.71 -13.79 -1.27
N LYS A 95 9.70 -13.34 0.00
CA LYS A 95 9.18 -14.11 1.14
C LYS A 95 7.64 -14.13 1.21
N ASP A 96 6.98 -13.11 0.68
CA ASP A 96 5.51 -13.00 0.74
C ASP A 96 4.85 -13.58 -0.52
N ASN A 97 5.59 -13.66 -1.62
CA ASN A 97 5.06 -14.03 -2.94
C ASN A 97 5.52 -15.41 -3.42
N PHE A 98 6.67 -15.91 -2.95
CA PHE A 98 7.20 -17.20 -3.38
C PHE A 98 7.41 -18.13 -2.19
N TRP A 99 6.78 -19.31 -2.28
CA TRP A 99 6.88 -20.37 -1.29
C TRP A 99 7.85 -21.43 -1.84
N PRO A 100 9.15 -21.42 -1.46
CA PRO A 100 10.06 -22.46 -1.91
C PRO A 100 9.61 -23.79 -1.33
N ALA A 101 9.15 -24.71 -2.17
CA ALA A 101 8.91 -26.07 -1.75
C ALA A 101 10.26 -26.70 -1.37
N THR A 102 10.43 -27.00 -0.08
CA THR A 102 11.70 -27.47 0.48
C THR A 102 11.96 -28.95 0.17
N ASN A 103 10.95 -29.70 -0.28
CA ASN A 103 11.04 -31.15 -0.46
C ASN A 103 11.47 -31.53 -1.89
N ARG A 104 12.74 -31.91 -2.02
CA ARG A 104 13.38 -32.39 -3.26
C ARG A 104 13.31 -33.90 -3.43
N SER A 105 12.24 -34.56 -2.95
CA SER A 105 12.08 -35.99 -3.24
C SER A 105 11.63 -36.17 -4.68
N LYS A 106 12.31 -37.02 -5.46
CA LYS A 106 11.98 -37.33 -6.86
C LYS A 106 10.48 -37.63 -7.02
N ALA A 107 9.92 -38.50 -6.17
CA ALA A 107 8.50 -38.86 -6.20
C ALA A 107 7.53 -37.66 -6.01
N ALA A 108 7.87 -36.68 -5.19
CA ALA A 108 7.04 -35.47 -5.01
C ALA A 108 7.07 -34.57 -6.24
N ILE A 109 8.21 -34.49 -6.92
CA ILE A 109 8.37 -33.73 -8.16
C ILE A 109 7.50 -34.38 -9.26
N GLU A 110 7.62 -35.70 -9.43
CA GLU A 110 6.81 -36.44 -10.41
C GLU A 110 5.30 -36.28 -10.15
N THR A 111 4.88 -36.39 -8.89
CA THR A 111 3.48 -36.18 -8.49
C THR A 111 3.04 -34.74 -8.79
N TRP A 112 3.90 -33.75 -8.55
CA TRP A 112 3.60 -32.35 -8.82
C TRP A 112 3.48 -32.06 -10.33
N PHE A 113 4.30 -32.66 -11.19
CA PHE A 113 4.16 -32.51 -12.64
C PHE A 113 2.94 -33.22 -13.20
N LYS A 114 2.57 -34.39 -12.66
CA LYS A 114 1.29 -35.04 -12.97
C LYS A 114 0.10 -34.17 -12.57
N ASP A 115 0.19 -33.53 -11.41
CA ASP A 115 -0.80 -32.58 -10.90
C ASP A 115 -0.89 -31.30 -11.75
N LEU A 116 0.26 -30.83 -12.27
CA LEU A 116 0.34 -29.71 -13.19
C LEU A 116 -0.32 -30.05 -14.53
N ALA A 117 -0.09 -31.25 -15.07
CA ALA A 117 -0.74 -31.74 -16.29
C ALA A 117 -2.26 -31.95 -16.12
N GLY A 118 -2.69 -32.29 -14.90
CA GLY A 118 -4.10 -32.52 -14.55
C GLY A 118 -4.95 -31.26 -14.44
N SER A 119 -6.03 -31.32 -13.67
CA SER A 119 -7.00 -30.23 -13.50
C SER A 119 -6.81 -29.42 -12.21
N LYS A 120 -5.80 -29.72 -11.39
CA LYS A 120 -5.60 -29.04 -10.09
C LYS A 120 -5.43 -27.53 -10.26
N PRO A 121 -5.96 -26.71 -9.33
CA PRO A 121 -5.90 -25.25 -9.43
C PRO A 121 -4.48 -24.73 -9.20
N LEU A 122 -4.06 -23.77 -10.02
CA LEU A 122 -2.71 -23.19 -10.02
C LEU A 122 -2.33 -22.54 -8.68
N LEU A 123 -3.30 -21.97 -7.95
CA LEU A 123 -3.09 -21.37 -6.63
C LEU A 123 -2.67 -22.41 -5.57
N SER A 124 -3.11 -23.65 -5.71
CA SER A 124 -2.68 -24.72 -4.80
C SER A 124 -1.29 -25.24 -5.18
N LEU A 125 -0.98 -25.29 -6.49
CA LEU A 125 0.32 -25.74 -7.00
C LEU A 125 1.45 -24.76 -6.69
N SER A 126 1.17 -23.45 -6.70
CA SER A 126 2.18 -22.41 -6.45
C SER A 126 2.80 -22.49 -5.05
N LYS A 127 2.08 -23.03 -4.06
CA LYS A 127 2.57 -23.20 -2.67
C LYS A 127 3.59 -24.32 -2.53
N LYS A 128 3.59 -25.27 -3.46
CA LYS A 128 4.44 -26.48 -3.44
C LYS A 128 5.27 -26.63 -4.72
N ALA A 129 5.50 -25.53 -5.43
CA ALA A 129 6.23 -25.55 -6.68
C ALA A 129 7.70 -25.99 -6.46
N PRO A 130 8.19 -27.03 -7.16
CA PRO A 130 9.58 -27.46 -7.09
C PRO A 130 10.54 -26.36 -7.56
N ASN A 131 11.68 -26.23 -6.89
CA ASN A 131 12.73 -25.29 -7.28
C ASN A 131 13.86 -26.02 -8.01
N PHE A 132 14.19 -25.56 -9.22
CA PHE A 132 15.27 -26.09 -10.06
C PHE A 132 16.47 -25.14 -10.08
N ASN A 133 17.68 -25.67 -9.85
CA ASN A 133 18.92 -24.89 -9.96
C ASN A 133 19.29 -24.61 -11.43
N LYS A 134 19.00 -25.56 -12.34
CA LYS A 134 19.21 -25.42 -13.78
C LYS A 134 17.86 -25.28 -14.48
N LYS A 135 17.62 -24.12 -15.08
CA LYS A 135 16.38 -23.83 -15.83
C LYS A 135 16.15 -24.77 -17.02
N GLU A 136 17.23 -25.33 -17.57
CA GLU A 136 17.18 -26.20 -18.75
C GLU A 136 16.57 -27.57 -18.45
N GLU A 137 16.63 -28.03 -17.20
CA GLU A 137 16.03 -29.31 -16.77
C GLU A 137 14.50 -29.26 -16.73
N ILE A 138 13.91 -28.06 -16.76
CA ILE A 138 12.46 -27.87 -16.69
C ILE A 138 11.77 -28.27 -18.01
N PHE A 139 12.38 -27.95 -19.16
CA PHE A 139 11.75 -28.19 -20.46
C PHE A 139 11.58 -29.68 -20.77
N PRO A 140 12.59 -30.56 -20.59
CA PRO A 140 12.43 -31.99 -20.79
C PRO A 140 11.34 -32.58 -19.90
N LEU A 141 11.26 -32.18 -18.62
CA LEU A 141 10.24 -32.66 -17.69
C LEU A 141 8.83 -32.24 -18.11
N LEU A 142 8.64 -30.99 -18.56
CA LEU A 142 7.33 -30.55 -19.06
C LEU A 142 6.87 -31.37 -20.28
N CYS A 143 7.80 -31.73 -21.16
CA CYS A 143 7.54 -32.58 -22.32
C CYS A 143 7.25 -34.04 -21.92
N GLU A 144 8.03 -34.59 -20.98
CA GLU A 144 7.86 -35.97 -20.49
C GLU A 144 6.47 -36.17 -19.84
N TYR A 145 6.00 -35.20 -19.06
CA TYR A 145 4.69 -35.25 -18.40
C TYR A 145 3.52 -34.70 -19.24
N GLN A 146 3.77 -34.36 -20.52
CA GLN A 146 2.75 -33.86 -21.46
C GLN A 146 1.88 -32.71 -20.88
N VAL A 147 2.54 -31.75 -20.23
CA VAL A 147 1.83 -30.64 -19.57
C VAL A 147 1.20 -29.70 -20.62
N PRO A 148 -0.09 -29.30 -20.47
CA PRO A 148 -0.71 -28.35 -21.38
C PRO A 148 0.06 -27.03 -21.47
N LEU A 149 0.17 -26.48 -22.70
CA LEU A 149 1.02 -25.32 -23.00
C LEU A 149 0.76 -24.11 -22.08
N MET A 150 -0.50 -23.80 -21.78
CA MET A 150 -0.86 -22.68 -20.90
C MET A 150 -0.32 -22.86 -19.47
N ARG A 151 -0.34 -24.10 -18.96
CA ARG A 151 0.15 -24.44 -17.61
C ARG A 151 1.67 -24.51 -17.56
N ALA A 152 2.29 -25.03 -18.62
CA ALA A 152 3.75 -25.00 -18.80
C ALA A 152 4.27 -23.55 -18.84
N ALA A 153 3.65 -22.68 -19.64
CA ALA A 153 4.02 -21.26 -19.73
C ALA A 153 3.86 -20.54 -18.39
N TRP A 154 2.81 -20.87 -17.62
CA TRP A 154 2.63 -20.35 -16.26
C TRP A 154 3.78 -20.77 -15.33
N PHE A 155 4.17 -22.05 -15.34
CA PHE A 155 5.27 -22.54 -14.49
C PHE A 155 6.62 -21.93 -14.87
N ILE A 156 6.89 -21.73 -16.16
CA ILE A 156 8.10 -21.07 -16.65
C ILE A 156 8.16 -19.61 -16.14
N LYS A 157 7.03 -18.88 -16.21
CA LYS A 157 6.92 -17.52 -15.67
C LYS A 157 7.10 -17.48 -14.15
N LEU A 158 6.53 -18.44 -13.43
CA LEU A 158 6.69 -18.55 -11.98
C LEU A 158 8.17 -18.78 -11.60
N SER A 159 8.84 -19.68 -12.32
CA SER A 159 10.25 -20.02 -12.10
C SER A 159 11.19 -18.85 -12.45
N SER A 160 10.89 -18.10 -13.51
CA SER A 160 11.68 -16.93 -13.89
C SER A 160 11.53 -15.79 -12.87
N ALA A 161 10.31 -15.49 -12.43
CA ALA A 161 10.04 -14.48 -11.42
C ALA A 161 10.72 -14.82 -10.08
N TYR A 162 10.71 -16.10 -9.68
CA TYR A 162 11.43 -16.58 -8.50
C TYR A 162 12.94 -16.42 -8.60
N THR A 163 13.54 -16.75 -9.76
CA THR A 163 14.99 -16.59 -10.00
C THR A 163 15.40 -15.12 -9.89
N VAL A 164 14.62 -14.22 -10.50
CA VAL A 164 14.84 -12.77 -10.42
C VAL A 164 14.74 -12.30 -8.97
N ALA A 165 13.68 -12.69 -8.25
CA ALA A 165 13.45 -12.33 -6.86
C ALA A 165 14.60 -12.78 -5.91
N ILE A 166 15.14 -13.99 -6.09
CA ILE A 166 16.31 -14.45 -5.33
C ILE A 166 17.58 -13.68 -5.70
N SER A 167 17.80 -13.43 -6.99
CA SER A 167 19.00 -12.72 -7.46
C SER A 167 19.05 -11.29 -6.88
N GLU A 168 17.93 -10.58 -6.88
CA GLU A 168 17.81 -9.24 -6.26
C GLU A 168 18.01 -9.28 -4.74
N ALA A 169 17.52 -10.32 -4.06
CA ALA A 169 17.76 -10.50 -2.62
C ALA A 169 19.24 -10.78 -2.29
N LYS A 170 19.95 -11.52 -3.16
CA LYS A 170 21.40 -11.77 -3.01
C LYS A 170 22.24 -10.54 -3.30
N ILE A 171 21.82 -9.69 -4.23
CA ILE A 171 22.50 -8.41 -4.54
C ILE A 171 22.46 -7.47 -3.33
N LYS A 172 21.33 -7.39 -2.61
CA LYS A 172 21.25 -6.61 -1.35
C LYS A 172 22.14 -7.15 -0.22
N LYS A 173 22.56 -8.42 -0.27
CA LYS A 173 23.50 -9.03 0.69
C LYS A 173 24.97 -8.86 0.30
N ARG A 174 25.29 -8.44 -0.92
CA ARG A 174 26.64 -7.95 -1.23
C ARG A 174 26.76 -6.54 -0.67
N GLN A 175 27.37 -6.50 0.51
CA GLN A 175 27.85 -5.35 1.26
C GLN A 175 27.84 -4.01 0.51
N MET A 176 27.11 -3.05 1.08
CA MET A 176 27.56 -1.66 1.08
C MET A 176 29.04 -1.65 1.48
N PRO A 177 29.96 -1.07 0.68
CA PRO A 177 31.30 -0.80 1.16
C PRO A 177 31.15 0.02 2.44
N ASP A 178 31.81 -0.40 3.50
CA ASP A 178 31.82 0.27 4.79
C ASP A 178 32.14 1.77 4.59
N PRO A 179 31.24 2.71 4.97
CA PRO A 179 31.47 4.14 4.84
C PRO A 179 32.72 4.62 5.60
N THR A 180 33.30 3.77 6.46
CA THR A 180 34.58 4.06 7.10
C THR A 180 35.79 3.94 6.16
N GLN A 181 35.69 3.21 5.04
CA GLN A 181 36.80 3.07 4.08
C GLN A 181 37.00 4.35 3.24
N GLU A 182 35.94 5.03 2.82
CA GLU A 182 36.02 6.29 2.07
C GLU A 182 36.57 7.46 2.90
N CYS A 183 36.36 7.43 4.23
CA CYS A 183 36.90 8.42 5.17
C CYS A 183 38.43 8.39 5.24
N CYS A 184 39.01 7.18 5.26
CA CYS A 184 40.46 6.98 5.39
C CYS A 184 41.22 7.48 4.15
N TRP A 185 40.69 7.24 2.95
CA TRP A 185 41.31 7.72 1.70
C TRP A 185 41.29 9.26 1.60
N ARG A 186 40.17 9.89 1.99
CA ARG A 186 40.04 11.35 1.88
C ARG A 186 40.91 12.09 2.92
N ARG A 187 41.11 11.51 4.11
CA ARG A 187 42.02 12.08 5.13
C ARG A 187 43.49 12.00 4.69
N SER A 188 43.91 10.91 4.06
CA SER A 188 45.29 10.74 3.61
C SER A 188 45.67 11.67 2.47
N LEU A 189 44.72 12.05 1.60
CA LEU A 189 44.96 13.00 0.51
C LEU A 189 45.02 14.48 0.96
N ASN A 190 44.48 14.80 2.14
CA ASN A 190 44.47 16.18 2.65
C ASN A 190 45.66 16.51 3.58
N VAL A 191 46.45 15.51 3.98
CA VAL A 191 47.69 15.73 4.74
C VAL A 191 48.86 16.12 3.81
N ASN A 192 48.83 15.72 2.53
CA ASN A 192 49.91 16.01 1.58
C ASN A 192 49.81 17.39 0.88
N LYS A 193 48.74 18.16 1.09
CA LYS A 193 48.56 19.49 0.44
C LYS A 193 48.91 20.70 1.31
N ASN A 194 49.19 20.51 2.61
CA ASN A 194 49.36 21.62 3.55
C ASN A 194 50.80 21.80 4.09
N ASN A 195 51.80 21.13 3.52
CA ASN A 195 53.22 21.33 3.88
C ASN A 195 54.01 22.11 2.81
N ALA A 196 53.49 23.26 2.41
CA ALA A 196 54.26 24.26 1.66
C ALA A 196 54.10 25.63 2.34
N SER A 197 54.88 25.87 3.39
CA SER A 197 55.16 27.23 3.87
C SER A 197 56.44 27.72 3.21
N PRO A 198 56.47 28.92 2.61
CA PRO A 198 57.70 29.67 2.47
C PRO A 198 57.82 30.59 3.69
N THR A 199 58.69 30.23 4.63
CA THR A 199 59.12 31.18 5.66
C THR A 199 60.63 31.06 5.81
N LEU A 200 61.26 32.16 5.42
CA LEU A 200 62.67 32.48 5.55
C LEU A 200 63.12 32.31 7.00
N LEU A 201 64.11 31.44 7.22
CA LEU A 201 65.03 31.58 8.34
C LEU A 201 66.45 31.39 7.82
N LEU A 202 67.17 32.51 7.77
CA LEU A 202 68.60 32.61 7.54
C LEU A 202 69.34 31.91 8.69
N ALA A 203 70.47 31.27 8.35
CA ALA A 203 71.40 30.61 9.26
C ALA A 203 72.02 31.57 10.30
N PRO A 204 72.60 31.05 11.40
CA PRO A 204 73.22 31.86 12.45
C PRO A 204 74.73 32.12 12.21
N LEU A 205 75.20 33.25 12.81
CA LEU A 205 76.57 33.65 13.22
C LEU A 205 77.54 34.20 12.15
N PRO A 206 78.50 35.08 12.54
CA PRO A 206 78.83 35.61 13.88
C PRO A 206 78.23 36.99 14.22
#